data_AF-A0A8J5KXZ4-F1
#
_entry.id   AF-A0A8J5KXZ4-F1
#
_cell.length_a   1.000
_cell.length_b   1.000
_cell.length_c   1.000
_cell.angle_alpha   90.00
_cell.angle_beta   90.00
_cell.angle_gamma   90.00
#
_symmetry.space_group_name_H-M   'P 1'
#
loop_
_entity.id
_entity.type
_entity.pdbx_description
1 polymer ?
#
loop_
_entity_poly.entity_id
_entity_poly.type
_entity_poly.pdbx_seq_one_letter_code
_entity_poly.pdbx_strand_id
1 'polypeptide(L)'
;MPGFILLYTFFLFSWNSWNHFSCQINETLIKETADAMVSTGLAKLGYQYANIDDCWAEHDRDSQGYLVANGRAFPSGIKALADYVHNKGLKLGIYSDARYRTCSSEMPGSLGYEKKNAETFAAWGIDYLSMTTATMEI
;
A
#
# COMPACT_ATOMS: atom_id res chain seq x y z
N MET A 1 -36.28 -19.08 -20.42
CA MET A 1 -34.90 -19.41 -20.01
C MET A 1 -34.36 -18.24 -19.21
N PRO A 2 -34.18 -18.34 -17.88
CA PRO A 2 -33.60 -17.26 -17.10
C PRO A 2 -32.06 -17.38 -17.05
N GLY A 3 -31.38 -16.24 -16.92
CA GLY A 3 -30.06 -16.19 -16.27
C GLY A 3 -28.85 -15.94 -17.17
N PHE A 4 -28.75 -14.73 -17.73
CA PHE A 4 -27.44 -14.13 -18.00
C PHE A 4 -27.19 -13.07 -16.92
N ILE A 5 -26.62 -13.50 -15.79
CA ILE A 5 -25.99 -12.56 -14.86
C ILE A 5 -24.60 -12.30 -15.42
N LEU A 6 -24.38 -11.09 -15.92
CA LEU A 6 -23.06 -10.55 -16.19
C LEU A 6 -22.26 -10.51 -14.88
N LEU A 7 -21.47 -11.55 -14.61
CA LEU A 7 -20.51 -11.59 -13.50
C LEU A 7 -19.18 -10.95 -13.94
N TYR A 8 -19.12 -9.63 -14.15
CA TYR A 8 -17.83 -8.92 -14.25
C TYR A 8 -17.93 -7.45 -13.82
N THR A 9 -18.48 -7.19 -12.63
CA THR A 9 -18.25 -5.93 -11.92
C THR A 9 -17.37 -6.18 -10.71
N PHE A 10 -16.10 -6.54 -10.96
CA PHE A 10 -15.03 -6.26 -10.00
C PHE A 10 -14.73 -4.76 -10.09
N PHE A 11 -15.57 -3.95 -9.46
CA PHE A 11 -15.13 -2.61 -9.11
C PHE A 11 -14.10 -2.78 -7.98
N LEU A 12 -12.82 -2.57 -8.30
CA LEU A 12 -11.75 -2.54 -7.30
C LEU A 12 -11.86 -1.22 -6.55
N PHE A 13 -12.72 -1.18 -5.53
CA PHE A 13 -12.83 -0.02 -4.67
C PHE A 13 -11.75 -0.08 -3.60
N SER A 14 -11.07 1.04 -3.41
CA SER A 14 -9.97 1.19 -2.49
C SER A 14 -10.13 2.44 -1.65
N TRP A 15 -9.66 2.35 -0.42
CA TRP A 15 -9.27 3.52 0.36
C TRP A 15 -7.78 3.80 0.13
N ASN A 16 -7.37 5.07 0.15
CA ASN A 16 -5.97 5.49 0.02
C ASN A 16 -5.69 6.63 1.02
N SER A 17 -4.52 6.58 1.67
CA SER A 17 -4.18 7.50 2.76
C SER A 17 -3.86 8.94 2.32
N TRP A 18 -3.39 9.15 1.08
CA TRP A 18 -2.78 10.40 0.64
C TRP A 18 -3.71 11.62 0.75
N ASN A 19 -4.94 11.47 0.25
CA ASN A 19 -5.88 12.59 0.10
C ASN A 19 -6.28 13.26 1.42
N HIS A 20 -6.12 12.55 2.54
CA HIS A 20 -6.46 13.08 3.86
C HIS A 20 -5.24 13.24 4.76
N PHE A 21 -4.26 12.33 4.68
CA PHE A 21 -3.15 12.27 5.63
C PHE A 21 -1.80 12.70 5.05
N SER A 22 -1.62 12.71 3.73
CA SER A 22 -0.32 12.96 3.10
C SER A 22 0.78 12.09 3.78
N CYS A 23 1.89 12.68 4.25
CA CYS A 23 2.93 11.94 5.00
C CYS A 23 2.60 11.66 6.48
N GLN A 24 1.45 12.08 7.01
CA GLN A 24 1.08 11.87 8.42
C GLN A 24 0.40 10.52 8.64
N ILE A 25 1.05 9.46 8.18
CA ILE A 25 0.54 8.07 8.25
C ILE A 25 1.33 7.27 9.27
N ASN A 26 0.65 6.33 9.93
CA ASN A 26 1.27 5.38 10.86
C ASN A 26 0.45 4.08 10.93
N GLU A 27 1.02 3.05 11.55
CA GLU A 27 0.42 1.72 11.68
C GLU A 27 -0.96 1.76 12.35
N THR A 28 -1.12 2.54 13.42
CA THR A 28 -2.40 2.67 14.13
C THR A 28 -3.49 3.19 13.22
N LEU A 29 -3.20 4.26 12.46
CA LEU A 29 -4.14 4.86 11.53
C LEU A 29 -4.62 3.86 10.47
N ILE A 30 -3.70 3.07 9.89
CA ILE A 30 -4.05 2.09 8.87
C ILE A 30 -4.90 0.96 9.46
N LYS A 31 -4.59 0.51 10.69
CA LYS A 31 -5.40 -0.49 11.41
C LYS A 31 -6.81 0.03 11.71
N GLU A 32 -6.92 1.23 12.26
CA GLU A 32 -8.21 1.87 12.56
C GLU A 32 -9.05 2.07 11.29
N THR A 33 -8.41 2.42 10.18
CA THR A 33 -9.06 2.53 8.88
C THR A 33 -9.60 1.17 8.40
N ALA A 34 -8.80 0.10 8.50
CA ALA A 34 -9.24 -1.25 8.16
C ALA A 34 -10.43 -1.69 9.04
N ASP A 35 -10.38 -1.39 10.33
CA ASP A 35 -11.50 -1.66 11.26
C ASP A 35 -12.75 -0.86 10.90
N ALA A 36 -12.59 0.42 10.53
CA ALA A 36 -13.68 1.27 10.07
C ALA A 36 -14.30 0.73 8.77
N MET A 37 -13.49 0.30 7.80
CA MET A 37 -13.98 -0.27 6.53
C MET A 37 -14.87 -1.51 6.77
N VAL A 38 -14.52 -2.36 7.73
CA VAL A 38 -15.33 -3.53 8.09
C VAL A 38 -16.58 -3.13 8.88
N SER A 39 -16.41 -2.36 9.95
CA SER A 39 -17.49 -2.02 10.90
C SER A 39 -18.58 -1.14 10.27
N THR A 40 -18.22 -0.22 9.38
CA THR A 40 -19.17 0.63 8.65
C THR A 40 -19.87 -0.11 7.51
N GLY A 41 -19.40 -1.30 7.14
CA GLY A 41 -19.93 -2.09 6.03
C GLY A 41 -19.38 -1.73 4.65
N LEU A 42 -18.43 -0.80 4.53
CA LEU A 42 -17.77 -0.48 3.25
C LEU A 42 -17.14 -1.72 2.60
N ALA A 43 -16.54 -2.60 3.40
CA ALA A 43 -15.99 -3.87 2.92
C ALA A 43 -17.05 -4.75 2.22
N LYS A 44 -18.29 -4.76 2.74
CA LYS A 44 -19.41 -5.50 2.14
C LYS A 44 -19.92 -4.87 0.84
N LEU A 45 -19.63 -3.59 0.63
CA LEU A 45 -19.95 -2.85 -0.59
C LEU A 45 -18.82 -2.94 -1.64
N GLY A 46 -17.76 -3.70 -1.38
CA GLY A 46 -16.67 -3.96 -2.33
C GLY A 46 -15.38 -3.17 -2.10
N TYR A 47 -15.29 -2.37 -1.04
CA TYR A 47 -14.04 -1.70 -0.65
C TYR A 47 -13.09 -2.71 0.01
N GLN A 48 -12.19 -3.29 -0.79
CA GLN A 48 -11.35 -4.41 -0.37
C GLN A 48 -9.92 -4.00 -0.04
N TYR A 49 -9.45 -2.87 -0.53
CA TYR A 49 -8.05 -2.45 -0.42
C TYR A 49 -7.89 -1.27 0.55
N ALA A 50 -7.01 -1.44 1.53
CA ALA A 50 -6.47 -0.36 2.34
C ALA A 50 -5.07 -0.02 1.82
N ASN A 51 -4.93 1.08 1.06
CA ASN A 51 -3.66 1.45 0.44
C ASN A 51 -2.89 2.45 1.28
N ILE A 52 -1.62 2.14 1.55
CA ILE A 52 -0.64 3.03 2.13
C ILE A 52 0.04 3.79 1.00
N ASP A 53 -0.01 5.11 1.04
CA ASP A 53 0.64 5.98 0.06
C ASP A 53 2.07 6.38 0.51
N ASP A 54 2.65 7.42 -0.09
CA ASP A 54 4.03 7.86 0.17
C ASP A 54 4.36 8.07 1.67
N CYS A 55 5.66 8.14 1.98
CA CYS A 55 6.19 8.40 3.32
C CYS A 55 6.03 7.25 4.35
N TRP A 56 5.87 5.99 3.87
CA TRP A 56 5.79 4.81 4.74
C TRP A 56 7.16 4.20 5.11
N ALA A 57 8.18 4.45 4.30
CA ALA A 57 9.52 3.91 4.47
C ALA A 57 10.47 4.91 5.17
N GLU A 58 11.61 4.40 5.63
CA GLU A 58 12.75 5.22 6.04
C GLU A 58 13.27 6.07 4.88
N HIS A 59 13.96 7.16 5.21
CA HIS A 59 14.51 8.07 4.21
C HIS A 59 15.51 7.39 3.30
N ASP A 60 16.30 6.46 3.82
CA ASP A 60 17.31 5.75 3.05
C ASP A 60 17.07 4.25 3.06
N ARG A 61 17.58 3.59 2.01
CA ARG A 61 17.65 2.13 1.97
C ARG A 61 18.64 1.64 3.02
N ASP A 62 18.50 0.39 3.45
CA ASP A 62 19.52 -0.21 4.30
C ASP A 62 20.84 -0.44 3.56
N SER A 63 21.86 -0.90 4.29
CA SER A 63 23.19 -1.23 3.74
C SER A 63 23.18 -2.30 2.63
N GLN A 64 22.10 -3.07 2.50
CA GLN A 64 21.92 -4.09 1.47
C GLN A 64 21.05 -3.60 0.30
N GLY A 65 20.58 -2.35 0.36
CA GLY A 65 19.75 -1.71 -0.66
C GLY A 65 18.27 -2.08 -0.59
N TYR A 66 17.77 -2.60 0.53
CA TYR A 66 16.33 -2.84 0.72
C TYR A 66 15.62 -1.58 1.20
N LEU A 67 14.34 -1.47 0.81
CA LEU A 67 13.42 -0.52 1.44
C LEU A 67 13.17 -0.99 2.87
N VAL A 68 13.18 -0.03 3.81
CA VAL A 68 12.95 -0.28 5.23
C VAL A 68 11.71 0.48 5.64
N ALA A 69 10.78 -0.17 6.35
CA ALA A 69 9.62 0.52 6.91
C ALA A 69 10.07 1.56 7.94
N ASN A 70 9.44 2.73 7.97
CA ASN A 70 9.75 3.73 8.98
C ASN A 70 9.45 3.17 10.37
N GLY A 71 10.48 2.92 11.19
CA GLY A 71 10.33 2.19 12.47
C GLY A 71 9.54 2.96 13.52
N ARG A 72 9.40 4.28 13.35
CA ARG A 72 8.60 5.13 14.24
C ARG A 72 7.12 5.12 13.86
N ALA A 73 6.82 5.15 12.56
CA ALA A 73 5.45 5.13 12.05
C ALA A 73 4.88 3.69 11.99
N PHE A 74 5.71 2.71 11.68
CA PHE A 74 5.36 1.30 11.50
C PHE A 74 6.23 0.40 12.38
N PRO A 75 6.10 0.49 13.73
CA PRO A 75 6.97 -0.22 14.66
C PRO A 75 6.91 -1.75 14.54
N SER A 76 5.80 -2.32 14.06
CA SER A 76 5.69 -3.77 13.83
C SER A 76 6.16 -4.19 12.42
N GLY A 77 6.49 -3.21 11.55
CA GLY A 77 6.81 -3.43 10.15
C GLY A 77 5.59 -3.70 9.26
N ILE A 78 5.79 -3.61 7.95
CA ILE A 78 4.71 -3.71 6.95
C ILE A 78 4.12 -5.12 6.88
N LYS A 79 4.92 -6.18 7.05
CA LYS A 79 4.39 -7.55 7.04
C LYS A 79 3.34 -7.76 8.14
N ALA A 80 3.62 -7.34 9.36
CA ALA A 80 2.68 -7.49 10.47
C ALA A 80 1.39 -6.69 10.23
N LEU A 81 1.50 -5.52 9.59
CA LEU A 81 0.36 -4.74 9.15
C LEU A 81 -0.45 -5.46 8.06
N ALA A 82 0.20 -6.07 7.08
CA ALA A 82 -0.45 -6.89 6.06
C ALA A 82 -1.21 -8.05 6.68
N ASP A 83 -0.57 -8.82 7.56
CA ASP A 83 -1.20 -9.93 8.29
C ASP A 83 -2.43 -9.44 9.08
N TYR A 84 -2.38 -8.25 9.72
CA TYR A 84 -3.52 -7.65 10.40
C TYR A 84 -4.68 -7.35 9.44
N VAL A 85 -4.39 -6.69 8.33
CA VAL A 85 -5.38 -6.29 7.32
C VAL A 85 -6.03 -7.53 6.67
N HIS A 86 -5.23 -8.56 6.37
CA HIS A 86 -5.71 -9.84 5.83
C HIS A 86 -6.64 -10.56 6.80
N ASN A 87 -6.35 -10.55 8.11
CA ASN A 87 -7.22 -11.13 9.14
C ASN A 87 -8.59 -10.44 9.23
N LYS A 88 -8.75 -9.24 8.65
CA LYS A 88 -10.04 -8.53 8.52
C LYS A 88 -10.78 -8.86 7.23
N GLY A 89 -10.21 -9.72 6.37
CA GLY A 89 -10.74 -10.03 5.04
C GLY A 89 -10.49 -8.92 4.01
N LEU A 90 -9.58 -8.00 4.30
CA LEU A 90 -9.15 -6.92 3.41
C LEU A 90 -7.80 -7.24 2.77
N LYS A 91 -7.37 -6.39 1.85
CA LYS A 91 -6.09 -6.45 1.12
C LYS A 91 -5.28 -5.19 1.41
N LEU A 92 -3.96 -5.31 1.46
CA LEU A 92 -3.06 -4.18 1.72
C LEU A 92 -2.35 -3.75 0.43
N GLY A 93 -2.44 -2.47 0.11
CA GLY A 93 -1.64 -1.86 -0.95
C GLY A 93 -0.50 -1.00 -0.40
N ILE A 94 0.56 -0.87 -1.19
CA ILE A 94 1.73 -0.04 -0.88
C ILE A 94 2.08 0.86 -2.07
N TYR A 95 2.77 1.96 -1.81
CA TYR A 95 3.20 2.91 -2.84
C TYR A 95 4.72 2.89 -3.08
N SER A 96 5.11 3.10 -4.34
CA SER A 96 6.48 3.40 -4.75
C SER A 96 6.47 4.34 -5.97
N ASP A 97 7.63 4.86 -6.35
CA ASP A 97 7.80 5.63 -7.60
C ASP A 97 8.75 4.92 -8.58
N ALA A 98 8.61 5.18 -9.88
CA ALA A 98 9.52 4.70 -10.94
C ALA A 98 10.81 5.54 -11.08
N ARG A 99 11.13 6.37 -10.08
CA ARG A 99 12.35 7.17 -9.96
C ARG A 99 13.23 6.69 -8.80
N TYR A 100 14.37 7.37 -8.59
CA TYR A 100 15.26 7.12 -7.45
C TYR A 100 14.67 7.54 -6.10
N ARG A 101 13.78 8.54 -6.10
CA ARG A 101 13.08 9.09 -4.94
C ARG A 101 11.59 9.19 -5.29
N THR A 102 10.74 9.12 -4.28
CA THR A 102 9.29 9.29 -4.46
C THR A 102 8.91 10.75 -4.66
N CYS A 103 7.65 11.03 -4.97
CA CYS A 103 7.14 12.39 -5.20
C CYS A 103 7.38 13.32 -4.00
N SER A 104 7.20 12.83 -2.77
CA SER A 104 7.53 13.59 -1.55
C SER A 104 9.03 13.78 -1.33
N SER A 105 9.87 12.99 -1.99
CA SER A 105 11.31 12.84 -1.72
C SER A 105 11.66 12.31 -0.32
N GLU A 106 10.67 11.91 0.47
CA GLU A 106 10.86 11.43 1.85
C GLU A 106 11.32 9.97 1.91
N MET A 107 11.20 9.21 0.82
CA MET A 107 11.68 7.83 0.75
C MET A 107 12.26 7.46 -0.63
N PRO A 108 13.01 6.35 -0.73
CA PRO A 108 13.55 5.88 -2.00
C PRO A 108 12.44 5.37 -2.93
N GLY A 109 12.56 5.67 -4.22
CA GLY A 109 11.75 5.05 -5.27
C GLY A 109 12.36 3.72 -5.76
N SER A 110 11.77 3.10 -6.77
CA SER A 110 12.10 1.75 -7.24
C SER A 110 13.05 1.66 -8.43
N LEU A 111 13.46 2.78 -9.05
CA LEU A 111 14.32 2.76 -10.24
C LEU A 111 15.64 2.02 -9.99
N GLY A 112 15.90 0.96 -10.76
CA GLY A 112 17.08 0.10 -10.64
C GLY A 112 17.01 -0.95 -9.51
N TYR A 113 15.91 -1.00 -8.76
CA TYR A 113 15.66 -1.93 -7.65
C TYR A 113 14.33 -2.67 -7.81
N GLU A 114 13.72 -2.64 -8.98
CA GLU A 114 12.34 -3.07 -9.25
C GLU A 114 12.13 -4.52 -8.82
N LYS A 115 13.03 -5.43 -9.25
CA LYS A 115 12.95 -6.85 -8.90
C LYS A 115 13.07 -7.07 -7.39
N LYS A 116 14.06 -6.42 -6.75
CA LYS A 116 14.31 -6.55 -5.31
C LYS A 116 13.12 -6.01 -4.50
N ASN A 117 12.58 -4.86 -4.89
CA ASN A 117 11.43 -4.26 -4.25
C ASN A 117 10.17 -5.13 -4.43
N ALA A 118 9.95 -5.68 -5.64
CA ALA A 118 8.84 -6.61 -5.88
C ALA A 118 8.94 -7.88 -5.01
N GLU A 119 10.12 -8.48 -4.88
CA GLU A 119 10.36 -9.63 -4.00
C GLU A 119 10.10 -9.27 -2.52
N THR A 120 10.50 -8.07 -2.11
CA THR A 120 10.25 -7.56 -0.75
C THR A 120 8.76 -7.39 -0.49
N PHE A 121 8.04 -6.75 -1.40
CA PHE A 121 6.59 -6.54 -1.29
C PHE A 121 5.81 -7.86 -1.27
N ALA A 122 6.21 -8.82 -2.11
CA ALA A 122 5.65 -10.16 -2.11
C ALA A 122 5.91 -10.89 -0.78
N ALA A 123 7.13 -10.80 -0.24
CA ALA A 123 7.47 -11.41 1.05
C ALA A 123 6.71 -10.79 2.24
N TRP A 124 6.32 -9.52 2.14
CA TRP A 124 5.47 -8.85 3.13
C TRP A 124 3.98 -9.12 2.95
N GLY A 125 3.55 -9.73 1.84
CA GLY A 125 2.15 -10.01 1.57
C GLY A 125 1.37 -8.81 1.01
N ILE A 126 2.03 -7.91 0.28
CA ILE A 126 1.36 -6.79 -0.38
C ILE A 126 0.53 -7.29 -1.57
N ASP A 127 -0.72 -6.84 -1.67
CA ASP A 127 -1.69 -7.24 -2.69
C ASP A 127 -1.78 -6.25 -3.86
N TYR A 128 -1.30 -5.03 -3.67
CA TYR A 128 -1.38 -3.95 -4.64
C TYR A 128 -0.19 -3.00 -4.55
N LEU A 129 0.39 -2.66 -5.69
CA LEU A 129 1.43 -1.64 -5.80
C LEU A 129 0.88 -0.43 -6.54
N SER A 130 0.73 0.70 -5.83
CA SER A 130 0.54 2.01 -6.45
C SER A 130 1.91 2.52 -6.92
N MET A 131 2.02 2.88 -8.20
CA MET A 131 3.28 3.37 -8.75
C MET A 131 3.07 4.64 -9.57
N THR A 132 3.75 5.72 -9.24
CA THR A 132 3.71 6.96 -10.02
C THR A 132 4.88 7.06 -11.00
N THR A 133 4.59 7.63 -12.17
CA THR A 133 5.58 8.14 -13.11
C THR A 133 5.43 9.66 -13.16
N ALA A 134 6.15 10.41 -12.31
CA ALA A 134 6.49 11.76 -12.73
C ALA A 134 7.43 11.59 -13.94
N THR A 135 7.06 12.11 -15.11
CA THR A 135 7.87 12.25 -16.35
C THR A 135 9.23 11.53 -16.39
N MET A 136 9.35 10.43 -17.10
CA MET A 136 10.63 10.09 -17.71
C MET A 136 10.85 11.10 -18.84
N GLU A 137 11.69 12.11 -18.63
CA GLU A 137 12.32 12.76 -19.78
C GLU A 137 13.35 11.76 -20.33
N ILE A 138 13.12 11.34 -21.57
CA ILE A 138 14.05 10.55 -22.38
C ILE A 138 14.93 11.52 -23.16
#